data_AF-A0A848XY18-F1
#
_entry.id   AF-A0A848XY18-F1
#
_cell.length_a   1.000
_cell.length_b   1.000
_cell.length_c   1.000
_cell.angle_alpha   90.00
_cell.angle_beta   90.00
_cell.angle_gamma   90.00
#
_symmetry.space_group_name_H-M   'P 1'
#
loop_
_entity.id
_entity.type
_entity.pdbx_description
1 polymer ?
#
loop_
_entity_poly.entity_id
_entity_poly.type
_entity_poly.pdbx_seq_one_letter_code
_entity_poly.pdbx_strand_id
1 'polypeptide(L)'
;MHVSDRLHAALAVVALLLFTATTVRADDRVKAETRVDQVRAEYGLTGEDVIIAILDRGIDYEHPDFRNADGTTRILAIYDLTDPSGASDPANPTGVGTVYTRAEIDAALAGGSPLAHRDAVGHGTSTAGLAGGNGRASDGEIEGMAPNATFVIVKFTTEGAPAHDGEPAEAPFYNPGLLPTALDYVLGLADAAELPIVFLANFGSVGGPMDGTSDFAQAIDSRFGAGIPGRIFVTGTSDDGGVDNHAGGTVGQGQTVELQFQKGYAGFLRINLWYPDSDRFGVEVVTPSGSSGPLATPMTNGTQASASGTGFTYFHNGSAVDFFGADNDKREILIDFSGVPGTYTLRLTGTAVADGRFDASLNPSNFYAQPDNRFLTFVEEGYQ
;
A
#
# COMPACT_ATOMS: atom_id res chain seq x y z
N MET A 1 -59.13 -38.33 1.63
CA MET A 1 -58.44 -38.22 2.93
C MET A 1 -56.99 -38.73 2.83
N HIS A 2 -56.23 -38.31 1.80
CA HIS A 2 -54.89 -38.88 1.49
C HIS A 2 -53.99 -37.90 0.71
N VAL A 3 -54.15 -36.59 0.94
CA VAL A 3 -53.29 -35.55 0.32
C VAL A 3 -52.68 -34.61 1.36
N SER A 4 -53.24 -34.51 2.58
CA SER A 4 -52.67 -33.67 3.65
C SER A 4 -51.39 -34.25 4.27
N ASP A 5 -51.24 -35.58 4.32
CA ASP A 5 -50.17 -36.19 5.11
C ASP A 5 -48.84 -36.27 4.37
N ARG A 6 -48.87 -36.19 3.03
CA ARG A 6 -47.64 -36.14 2.21
C ARG A 6 -47.03 -34.74 2.12
N LEU A 7 -47.82 -33.68 2.36
CA LEU A 7 -47.33 -32.31 2.35
C LEU A 7 -46.59 -31.96 3.66
N HIS A 8 -47.01 -32.53 4.79
CA HIS A 8 -46.36 -32.33 6.09
C HIS A 8 -45.02 -33.09 6.20
N ALA A 9 -44.92 -34.29 5.61
CA ALA A 9 -43.66 -35.03 5.56
C ALA A 9 -42.62 -34.39 4.62
N ALA A 10 -43.07 -33.79 3.51
CA ALA A 10 -42.19 -33.08 2.58
C ALA A 10 -41.71 -31.72 3.14
N LEU A 11 -42.55 -30.99 3.87
CA LEU A 11 -42.12 -29.76 4.56
C LEU A 11 -41.17 -30.04 5.74
N ALA A 12 -41.34 -31.16 6.46
CA ALA A 12 -40.46 -31.52 7.56
C ALA A 12 -39.04 -31.91 7.09
N VAL A 13 -38.92 -32.55 5.93
CA VAL A 13 -37.60 -32.91 5.35
C VAL A 13 -36.91 -31.71 4.71
N VAL A 14 -37.66 -30.75 4.15
CA VAL A 14 -37.07 -29.49 3.63
C VAL A 14 -36.72 -28.53 4.77
N ALA A 15 -37.46 -28.54 5.89
CA ALA A 15 -37.10 -27.77 7.08
C ALA A 15 -35.89 -28.35 7.85
N LEU A 16 -35.60 -29.65 7.71
CA LEU A 16 -34.42 -30.30 8.30
C LEU A 16 -33.17 -30.20 7.40
N LEU A 17 -33.33 -29.82 6.13
CA LEU A 17 -32.26 -29.57 5.15
C LEU A 17 -32.01 -28.07 4.93
N LEU A 18 -32.68 -27.19 5.67
CA LEU A 18 -32.27 -25.80 5.82
C LEU A 18 -31.02 -25.76 6.69
N PHE A 19 -29.89 -25.95 6.03
CA PHE A 19 -28.58 -25.43 6.41
C PHE A 19 -28.23 -25.60 7.90
N THR A 20 -27.72 -26.79 8.26
CA THR A 20 -26.46 -26.79 9.00
C THR A 20 -25.34 -26.40 8.04
N ALA A 21 -25.40 -25.21 7.43
CA ALA A 21 -24.17 -24.48 7.24
C ALA A 21 -23.72 -24.21 8.67
N THR A 22 -22.80 -25.03 9.17
CA THR A 22 -21.89 -24.53 10.18
C THR A 22 -21.47 -23.17 9.65
N THR A 23 -21.87 -22.11 10.34
CA THR A 23 -21.21 -20.81 10.22
C THR A 23 -19.78 -21.06 10.63
N VAL A 24 -18.96 -21.55 9.70
CA VAL A 24 -17.52 -21.62 9.89
C VAL A 24 -17.13 -20.17 9.98
N ARG A 25 -16.71 -19.74 11.17
CA ARG A 25 -16.32 -18.34 11.36
C ARG A 25 -15.11 -18.11 10.46
N ALA A 26 -14.98 -16.91 9.90
CA ALA A 26 -13.84 -16.62 9.03
C ALA A 26 -12.51 -16.95 9.72
N ASP A 27 -12.44 -16.71 11.03
CA ASP A 27 -11.31 -17.05 11.90
C ASP A 27 -11.01 -18.56 11.97
N ASP A 28 -12.02 -19.43 12.04
CA ASP A 28 -11.82 -20.89 12.01
C ASP A 28 -11.18 -21.34 10.69
N ARG A 29 -11.55 -20.68 9.57
CA ARG A 29 -10.92 -20.94 8.27
C ARG A 29 -9.48 -20.44 8.26
N VAL A 30 -9.21 -19.24 8.76
CA VAL A 30 -7.84 -18.69 8.84
C VAL A 30 -6.96 -19.61 9.68
N LYS A 31 -7.44 -20.06 10.85
CA LYS A 31 -6.72 -21.02 11.70
C LYS A 31 -6.44 -22.34 10.98
N ALA A 32 -7.44 -22.90 10.28
CA ALA A 32 -7.26 -24.14 9.54
C ALA A 32 -6.26 -24.02 8.37
N GLU A 33 -6.30 -22.93 7.61
CA GLU A 33 -5.41 -22.70 6.45
C GLU A 33 -3.97 -22.41 6.89
N THR A 34 -3.80 -21.60 7.94
CA THR A 34 -2.48 -21.17 8.44
C THR A 34 -1.86 -22.16 9.43
N ARG A 35 -2.68 -23.03 10.03
CA ARG A 35 -2.32 -23.96 11.11
C ARG A 35 -1.71 -23.27 12.33
N VAL A 36 -2.05 -22.00 12.54
CA VAL A 36 -1.52 -21.22 13.68
C VAL A 36 -1.93 -21.84 15.02
N ASP A 37 -3.08 -22.50 15.08
CA ASP A 37 -3.56 -23.25 16.25
C ASP A 37 -2.61 -24.42 16.61
N GLN A 38 -2.12 -25.16 15.62
CA GLN A 38 -1.17 -26.24 15.81
C GLN A 38 0.18 -25.71 16.28
N VAL A 39 0.67 -24.62 15.68
CA VAL A 39 1.93 -23.98 16.07
C VAL A 39 1.86 -23.47 17.53
N ARG A 40 0.75 -22.83 17.91
CA ARG A 40 0.54 -22.38 19.29
C ARG A 40 0.48 -23.55 20.27
N ALA A 41 -0.26 -24.61 19.93
CA ALA A 41 -0.41 -25.77 20.80
C ALA A 41 0.91 -26.53 21.00
N GLU A 42 1.74 -26.62 19.96
CA GLU A 42 2.99 -27.38 19.99
C GLU A 42 4.15 -26.57 20.60
N TYR A 43 4.27 -25.29 20.24
CA TYR A 43 5.45 -24.48 20.56
C TYR A 43 5.18 -23.34 21.55
N GLY A 44 3.91 -23.03 21.84
CA GLY A 44 3.55 -21.93 22.73
C GLY A 44 3.90 -20.54 22.18
N LEU A 45 4.07 -20.39 20.86
CA LEU A 45 4.47 -19.13 20.23
C LEU A 45 3.30 -18.15 20.14
N THR A 46 3.41 -17.02 20.83
CA THR A 46 2.36 -15.99 20.92
C THR A 46 2.81 -14.62 20.45
N GLY A 47 4.08 -14.48 20.05
CA GLY A 47 4.72 -13.20 19.73
C GLY A 47 5.10 -12.36 20.94
N GLU A 48 5.09 -12.95 22.14
CA GLU A 48 5.74 -12.35 23.31
C GLU A 48 7.20 -12.00 22.98
N ASP A 49 7.67 -10.86 23.51
CA ASP A 49 8.99 -10.29 23.22
C ASP A 49 9.26 -10.01 21.73
N VAL A 50 8.22 -9.75 20.94
CA VAL A 50 8.31 -9.27 19.55
C VAL A 50 7.55 -7.96 19.40
N ILE A 51 8.14 -7.00 18.70
CA ILE A 51 7.45 -5.79 18.26
C ILE A 51 6.83 -6.01 16.88
N ILE A 52 5.57 -5.62 16.71
CA ILE A 52 4.93 -5.48 15.41
C ILE A 52 4.74 -3.99 15.13
N ALA A 53 5.43 -3.50 14.11
CA ALA A 53 5.25 -2.14 13.61
C ALA A 53 4.21 -2.10 12.50
N ILE A 54 3.12 -1.37 12.69
CA ILE A 54 2.07 -1.20 11.68
C ILE A 54 2.24 0.17 11.04
N LEU A 55 2.57 0.21 9.75
CA LEU A 55 2.61 1.46 8.98
C LEU A 55 1.35 1.50 8.10
N ASP A 56 0.37 2.31 8.52
CA ASP A 56 -0.99 2.29 7.97
C ASP A 56 -1.74 3.63 8.22
N ARG A 57 -3.08 3.61 8.31
CA ARG A 57 -3.98 4.77 8.53
C ARG A 57 -4.15 5.17 10.00
N GLY A 58 -3.39 4.54 10.89
CA GLY A 58 -3.45 4.75 12.34
C GLY A 58 -4.04 3.54 13.06
N ILE A 59 -4.54 3.77 14.28
CA ILE A 59 -5.20 2.73 15.08
C ILE A 59 -6.32 3.34 15.93
N ASP A 60 -7.36 2.55 16.20
CA ASP A 60 -8.19 2.71 17.39
C ASP A 60 -7.43 2.17 18.61
N TYR A 61 -6.72 3.06 19.32
CA TYR A 61 -5.94 2.70 20.50
C TYR A 61 -6.80 2.33 21.71
N GLU A 62 -8.11 2.63 21.68
CA GLU A 62 -9.05 2.34 22.77
C GLU A 62 -9.60 0.91 22.70
N HIS A 63 -9.47 0.26 21.55
CA HIS A 63 -9.99 -1.07 21.30
C HIS A 63 -9.44 -2.10 22.33
N PRO A 64 -10.30 -2.92 22.97
CA PRO A 64 -9.89 -3.85 24.03
C PRO A 64 -8.78 -4.82 23.62
N ASP A 65 -8.74 -5.18 22.34
CA ASP A 65 -7.71 -6.07 21.83
C ASP A 65 -6.31 -5.48 22.01
N PHE A 66 -6.10 -4.16 21.92
CA PHE A 66 -4.77 -3.55 22.06
C PHE A 66 -4.40 -3.22 23.51
N ARG A 67 -5.08 -3.85 24.48
CA ARG A 67 -4.89 -3.62 25.91
C ARG A 67 -4.48 -4.89 26.64
N ASN A 68 -3.66 -4.72 27.67
CA ASN A 68 -3.29 -5.75 28.63
C ASN A 68 -4.47 -6.09 29.55
N ALA A 69 -4.31 -7.17 30.32
CA ALA A 69 -5.33 -7.61 31.28
C ALA A 69 -5.65 -6.56 32.37
N ASP A 70 -4.65 -5.76 32.76
CA ASP A 70 -4.78 -4.67 33.73
C ASP A 70 -5.37 -3.36 33.13
N GLY A 71 -5.65 -3.35 31.82
CA GLY A 71 -6.22 -2.19 31.12
C GLY A 71 -5.19 -1.23 30.54
N THR A 72 -3.89 -1.42 30.78
CA THR A 72 -2.82 -0.65 30.11
C THR A 72 -2.70 -1.04 28.64
N THR A 73 -2.05 -0.22 27.82
CA THR A 73 -1.88 -0.45 26.38
C THR A 73 -0.77 -1.46 26.08
N ARG A 74 -0.92 -2.20 24.97
CA ARG A 74 0.14 -2.98 24.31
C ARG A 74 0.91 -2.15 23.28
N ILE A 75 0.50 -0.92 23.03
CA ILE A 75 1.15 -0.01 22.08
C ILE A 75 2.30 0.71 22.80
N LEU A 76 3.52 0.53 22.30
CA LEU A 76 4.71 1.19 22.80
C LEU A 76 4.74 2.67 22.41
N ALA A 77 4.37 2.97 21.16
CA ALA A 77 4.23 4.34 20.66
C ALA A 77 3.26 4.39 19.47
N ILE A 78 2.63 5.55 19.29
CA ILE A 78 1.96 5.94 18.06
C ILE A 78 2.76 7.10 17.45
N TYR A 79 3.16 6.95 16.20
CA TYR A 79 3.83 7.99 15.43
C TYR A 79 2.91 8.47 14.30
N ASP A 80 2.29 9.62 14.50
CA ASP A 80 1.37 10.21 13.54
C ASP A 80 2.08 11.20 12.61
N LEU A 81 2.34 10.80 11.37
CA LEU A 81 2.97 11.67 10.37
C LEU A 81 2.00 12.65 9.73
N THR A 82 0.70 12.46 9.93
CA THR A 82 -0.36 13.33 9.36
C THR A 82 -0.57 14.58 10.19
N ASP A 83 -0.21 14.54 11.47
CA ASP A 83 -0.29 15.65 12.40
C ASP A 83 1.11 16.24 12.68
N PRO A 84 1.42 17.46 12.23
CA PRO A 84 2.71 18.10 12.51
C PRO A 84 2.73 18.84 13.86
N SER A 85 1.66 18.82 14.65
CA SER A 85 1.55 19.66 15.87
C SER A 85 2.59 19.30 16.94
N GLY A 86 3.00 18.03 17.03
CA GLY A 86 4.02 17.52 17.93
C GLY A 86 5.45 17.59 17.38
N ALA A 87 5.68 18.21 16.22
CA ALA A 87 7.00 18.22 15.57
C ALA A 87 8.06 18.98 16.39
N SER A 88 7.63 19.93 17.23
CA SER A 88 8.52 20.70 18.11
C SER A 88 8.55 20.20 19.55
N ASP A 89 7.90 19.07 19.84
CA ASP A 89 7.94 18.47 21.17
C ASP A 89 9.37 17.98 21.49
N PRO A 90 9.98 18.36 22.63
CA PRO A 90 11.28 17.83 23.03
C PRO A 90 11.34 16.30 23.15
N ALA A 91 10.20 15.64 23.35
CA ALA A 91 10.07 14.18 23.36
C ALA A 91 9.95 13.57 21.96
N ASN A 92 9.78 14.38 20.90
CA ASN A 92 9.80 13.92 19.52
C ASN A 92 11.20 14.07 18.91
N PRO A 93 12.00 12.98 18.82
CA PRO A 93 13.38 13.05 18.35
C PRO A 93 13.51 13.28 16.83
N THR A 94 12.43 13.12 16.06
CA THR A 94 12.48 13.19 14.59
C THR A 94 12.28 14.60 14.05
N GLY A 95 11.67 15.49 14.85
CA GLY A 95 11.29 16.83 14.40
C GLY A 95 10.16 16.85 13.35
N VAL A 96 9.47 15.72 13.14
CA VAL A 96 8.42 15.54 12.13
C VAL A 96 7.26 14.79 12.75
N GLY A 97 6.03 15.16 12.42
CA GLY A 97 4.82 14.49 12.92
C GLY A 97 4.59 14.68 14.42
N THR A 98 3.68 13.91 14.99
CA THR A 98 3.38 13.85 16.42
C THR A 98 3.65 12.45 16.95
N VAL A 99 4.37 12.35 18.07
CA VAL A 99 4.64 11.08 18.75
C VAL A 99 3.83 11.03 20.03
N TYR A 100 3.08 9.94 20.23
CA TYR A 100 2.44 9.61 21.49
C TYR A 100 3.15 8.40 22.12
N THR A 101 3.66 8.59 23.31
CA THR A 101 4.32 7.56 24.12
C THR A 101 3.31 6.62 24.77
N ARG A 102 3.76 5.41 25.16
CA ARG A 102 2.94 4.48 25.96
C ARG A 102 2.28 5.16 27.18
N ALA A 103 3.02 6.01 27.88
CA ALA A 103 2.50 6.70 29.07
C ALA A 103 1.35 7.67 28.73
N GLU A 104 1.41 8.35 27.60
CA GLU A 104 0.33 9.24 27.13
C GLU A 104 -0.89 8.44 26.68
N ILE A 105 -0.67 7.31 25.99
CA ILE A 105 -1.74 6.38 25.60
C ILE A 105 -2.43 5.83 26.85
N ASP A 106 -1.67 5.35 27.84
CA ASP A 106 -2.22 4.85 29.12
C ASP A 106 -2.97 5.94 29.89
N ALA A 107 -2.46 7.18 29.89
CA ALA A 107 -3.13 8.31 30.51
C ALA A 107 -4.48 8.62 29.84
N ALA A 108 -4.53 8.59 28.50
CA ALA A 108 -5.78 8.73 27.74
C ALA A 108 -6.77 7.61 28.10
N LEU A 109 -6.31 6.35 28.09
CA LEU A 109 -7.11 5.17 28.46
C LEU A 109 -7.62 5.19 29.91
N ALA A 110 -6.93 5.89 30.81
CA ALA A 110 -7.33 6.09 32.20
C ALA A 110 -8.31 7.26 32.41
N GLY A 111 -8.82 7.88 31.33
CA GLY A 111 -9.75 9.00 31.37
C GLY A 111 -9.09 10.39 31.31
N GLY A 112 -7.82 10.45 30.92
CA GLY A 112 -7.14 11.69 30.55
C GLY A 112 -7.67 12.30 29.25
N SER A 113 -6.99 13.34 28.75
CA SER A 113 -7.32 13.92 27.45
C SER A 113 -7.12 12.88 26.34
N PRO A 114 -8.09 12.69 25.43
CA PRO A 114 -7.92 11.83 24.27
C PRO A 114 -6.75 12.28 23.40
N LEU A 115 -6.10 11.33 22.73
CA LEU A 115 -5.05 11.64 21.78
C LEU A 115 -5.68 12.25 20.52
N ALA A 116 -5.02 13.24 19.90
CA ALA A 116 -5.43 13.76 18.59
C ALA A 116 -4.96 12.80 17.48
N HIS A 117 -5.36 11.54 17.59
CA HIS A 117 -5.04 10.44 16.69
C HIS A 117 -6.28 9.56 16.53
N ARG A 118 -6.53 9.10 15.30
CA ARG A 118 -7.52 8.08 15.02
C ARG A 118 -7.22 7.37 13.71
N ASP A 119 -7.76 6.17 13.55
CA ASP A 119 -7.94 5.50 12.28
C ASP A 119 -9.35 5.78 11.75
N ALA A 120 -9.47 6.71 10.80
CA ALA A 120 -10.78 7.20 10.35
C ALA A 120 -11.56 6.19 9.50
N VAL A 121 -10.91 5.16 8.96
CA VAL A 121 -11.51 4.18 8.05
C VAL A 121 -11.42 2.75 8.56
N GLY A 122 -10.67 2.50 9.63
CA GLY A 122 -10.54 1.21 10.30
C GLY A 122 -9.52 0.26 9.66
N HIS A 123 -8.79 0.71 8.63
CA HIS A 123 -7.86 -0.13 7.88
C HIS A 123 -6.66 -0.53 8.74
N GLY A 124 -6.00 0.43 9.41
CA GLY A 124 -4.86 0.15 10.27
C GLY A 124 -5.22 -0.63 11.52
N THR A 125 -6.39 -0.36 12.09
CA THR A 125 -6.97 -1.10 13.22
C THR A 125 -7.23 -2.56 12.84
N SER A 126 -7.80 -2.79 11.66
CA SER A 126 -8.05 -4.14 11.13
C SER A 126 -6.73 -4.87 10.86
N THR A 127 -5.75 -4.20 10.23
CA THR A 127 -4.40 -4.72 9.99
C THR A 127 -3.72 -5.14 11.30
N ALA A 128 -3.75 -4.28 12.33
CA ALA A 128 -3.18 -4.55 13.64
C ALA A 128 -3.89 -5.71 14.36
N GLY A 129 -5.21 -5.79 14.23
CA GLY A 129 -6.03 -6.88 14.77
C GLY A 129 -5.64 -8.23 14.18
N LEU A 130 -5.51 -8.33 12.85
CA LEU A 130 -5.04 -9.54 12.16
C LEU A 130 -3.62 -9.94 12.61
N ALA A 131 -2.73 -8.96 12.76
CA ALA A 131 -1.35 -9.21 13.15
C ALA A 131 -1.22 -9.72 14.59
N GLY A 132 -1.98 -9.16 15.55
CA GLY A 132 -1.83 -9.53 16.96
C GLY A 132 -2.88 -9.00 17.92
N GLY A 133 -4.13 -8.79 17.49
CA GLY A 133 -5.24 -8.59 18.41
C GLY A 133 -5.33 -9.77 19.39
N ASN A 134 -5.45 -9.51 20.70
CA ASN A 134 -5.47 -10.58 21.73
C ASN A 134 -6.87 -11.16 21.99
N GLY A 135 -7.86 -10.78 21.17
CA GLY A 135 -9.22 -11.30 21.22
C GLY A 135 -10.05 -10.92 22.45
N ARG A 136 -9.60 -9.97 23.28
CA ARG A 136 -10.36 -9.52 24.45
C ARG A 136 -11.73 -8.94 24.11
N ALA A 137 -11.90 -8.30 22.95
CA ALA A 137 -13.19 -7.80 22.50
C ALA A 137 -14.18 -8.91 22.10
N SER A 138 -13.69 -10.13 21.91
CA SER A 138 -14.46 -11.28 21.45
C SER A 138 -14.41 -12.48 22.40
N ASP A 139 -14.01 -12.28 23.66
CA ASP A 139 -13.82 -13.38 24.63
C ASP A 139 -12.90 -14.51 24.12
N GLY A 140 -11.90 -14.16 23.31
CA GLY A 140 -10.91 -15.07 22.72
C GLY A 140 -11.36 -15.76 21.43
N GLU A 141 -12.52 -15.40 20.88
CA GLU A 141 -13.05 -16.03 19.67
C GLU A 141 -12.33 -15.58 18.39
N ILE A 142 -11.93 -14.31 18.32
CA ILE A 142 -11.21 -13.69 17.19
C ILE A 142 -9.86 -13.21 17.73
N GLU A 143 -8.77 -13.84 17.31
CA GLU A 143 -7.42 -13.57 17.83
C GLU A 143 -6.42 -13.50 16.67
N GLY A 144 -5.62 -12.43 16.63
CA GLY A 144 -4.59 -12.22 15.61
C GLY A 144 -3.42 -13.21 15.75
N MET A 145 -2.46 -13.19 14.81
CA MET A 145 -1.37 -14.17 14.73
C MET A 145 -0.42 -14.16 15.94
N ALA A 146 -0.17 -12.99 16.52
CA ALA A 146 0.76 -12.78 17.63
C ALA A 146 0.07 -12.03 18.80
N PRO A 147 -0.80 -12.70 19.57
CA PRO A 147 -1.64 -12.06 20.60
C PRO A 147 -0.86 -11.49 21.80
N ASN A 148 0.41 -11.80 21.97
CA ASN A 148 1.25 -11.23 23.03
C ASN A 148 2.30 -10.23 22.51
N ALA A 149 2.24 -9.86 21.23
CA ALA A 149 3.15 -8.87 20.67
C ALA A 149 2.93 -7.46 21.22
N THR A 150 4.01 -6.69 21.26
CA THR A 150 3.99 -5.24 21.49
C THR A 150 3.83 -4.51 20.16
N PHE A 151 3.04 -3.43 20.13
CA PHE A 151 2.80 -2.68 18.90
C PHE A 151 3.58 -1.37 18.84
N VAL A 152 4.02 -0.99 17.66
CA VAL A 152 4.34 0.41 17.31
C VAL A 152 3.47 0.78 16.13
N ILE A 153 2.72 1.87 16.23
CA ILE A 153 1.81 2.29 15.17
C ILE A 153 2.38 3.51 14.49
N VAL A 154 2.41 3.52 13.16
CA VAL A 154 2.79 4.67 12.36
C VAL A 154 1.62 5.02 11.45
N LYS A 155 1.00 6.19 11.66
CA LYS A 155 0.04 6.73 10.69
C LYS A 155 0.82 7.32 9.53
N PHE A 156 1.09 6.47 8.54
CA PHE A 156 1.97 6.78 7.42
C PHE A 156 1.22 7.35 6.21
N THR A 157 -0.04 6.97 6.04
CA THR A 157 -0.87 7.38 4.89
C THR A 157 -2.34 7.45 5.27
N THR A 158 -3.13 8.23 4.53
CA THR A 158 -4.60 8.21 4.57
C THR A 158 -5.16 8.74 3.26
N GLU A 159 -6.24 8.11 2.78
CA GLU A 159 -7.04 8.56 1.65
C GLU A 159 -7.93 9.77 2.01
N GLY A 160 -7.97 10.12 3.29
CA GLY A 160 -8.92 11.06 3.86
C GLY A 160 -10.28 10.41 4.12
N ALA A 161 -11.09 11.07 4.94
CA ALA A 161 -12.43 10.62 5.29
C ALA A 161 -13.38 11.82 5.35
N PRO A 162 -14.64 11.70 4.88
CA PRO A 162 -15.63 12.74 5.10
C PRO A 162 -15.97 12.85 6.60
N ALA A 163 -16.53 13.97 7.03
CA ALA A 163 -17.08 14.08 8.38
C ALA A 163 -18.28 13.15 8.53
N HIS A 164 -18.35 12.37 9.61
CA HIS A 164 -19.45 11.46 9.93
C HIS A 164 -19.55 11.27 11.45
N ASP A 165 -20.73 10.94 11.98
CA ASP A 165 -20.94 10.56 13.39
C ASP A 165 -20.36 11.50 14.46
N GLY A 166 -20.15 12.79 14.13
CA GLY A 166 -19.52 13.77 15.02
C GLY A 166 -18.00 13.90 14.86
N GLU A 167 -17.37 13.02 14.08
CA GLU A 167 -15.97 13.09 13.68
C GLU A 167 -15.76 14.12 12.56
N PRO A 168 -14.71 14.96 12.64
CA PRO A 168 -14.39 15.91 11.59
C PRO A 168 -13.83 15.20 10.35
N ALA A 169 -13.92 15.83 9.19
CA ALA A 169 -13.29 15.31 7.98
C ALA A 169 -11.76 15.20 8.15
N GLU A 170 -11.17 14.18 7.54
CA GLU A 170 -9.72 13.96 7.47
C GLU A 170 -9.25 14.23 6.04
N ALA A 171 -8.18 15.00 5.88
CA ALA A 171 -7.57 15.24 4.58
C ALA A 171 -6.66 14.06 4.18
N PRO A 172 -6.54 13.75 2.87
CA PRO A 172 -5.59 12.75 2.40
C PRO A 172 -4.16 13.18 2.73
N PHE A 173 -3.32 12.20 3.05
CA PHE A 173 -1.90 12.38 3.32
C PHE A 173 -1.12 11.18 2.80
N TYR A 174 -0.05 11.47 2.05
CA TYR A 174 0.98 10.50 1.70
C TYR A 174 2.27 11.25 1.39
N ASN A 175 3.36 10.90 2.09
CA ASN A 175 4.67 11.47 1.83
C ASN A 175 5.75 10.37 1.91
N PRO A 176 6.12 9.76 0.77
CA PRO A 176 7.09 8.66 0.76
C PRO A 176 8.48 9.09 1.23
N GLY A 177 8.83 10.38 1.14
CA GLY A 177 10.09 10.92 1.63
C GLY A 177 10.25 10.84 3.15
N LEU A 178 9.17 10.57 3.90
CA LEU A 178 9.22 10.37 5.34
C LEU A 178 9.47 8.91 5.74
N LEU A 179 9.52 7.97 4.78
CA LEU A 179 9.75 6.56 5.10
C LEU A 179 11.06 6.34 5.87
N PRO A 180 12.23 6.86 5.44
CA PRO A 180 13.47 6.65 6.19
C PRO A 180 13.38 7.10 7.64
N THR A 181 12.81 8.29 7.88
CA THR A 181 12.58 8.84 9.22
C THR A 181 11.66 7.96 10.06
N ALA A 182 10.57 7.46 9.48
CA ALA A 182 9.65 6.56 10.16
C ALA A 182 10.31 5.23 10.53
N LEU A 183 11.06 4.63 9.60
CA LEU A 183 11.77 3.38 9.84
C LEU A 183 12.82 3.56 10.94
N ASP A 184 13.63 4.62 10.87
CA ASP A 184 14.69 4.86 11.86
C ASP A 184 14.13 5.12 13.26
N TYR A 185 13.02 5.85 13.37
CA TYR A 185 12.34 6.06 14.65
C TYR A 185 11.86 4.74 15.26
N VAL A 186 11.16 3.92 14.47
CA VAL A 186 10.60 2.65 14.95
C VAL A 186 11.69 1.63 15.28
N LEU A 187 12.75 1.56 14.46
CA LEU A 187 13.91 0.72 14.73
C LEU A 187 14.64 1.16 16.00
N GLY A 188 14.73 2.47 16.25
CA GLY A 188 15.29 3.01 17.49
C GLY A 188 14.50 2.57 18.73
N LEU A 189 13.16 2.48 18.64
CA LEU A 189 12.33 1.93 19.72
C LEU A 189 12.60 0.43 19.95
N ALA A 190 12.75 -0.35 18.87
CA ALA A 190 13.06 -1.77 18.97
C ALA A 190 14.45 -2.03 19.58
N ASP A 191 15.45 -1.27 19.13
CA ASP A 191 16.81 -1.33 19.66
C ASP A 191 16.85 -0.93 21.15
N ALA A 192 16.09 0.10 21.55
CA ALA A 192 15.99 0.52 22.95
C ALA A 192 15.24 -0.48 23.84
N ALA A 193 14.29 -1.24 23.27
CA ALA A 193 13.59 -2.31 23.96
C ALA A 193 14.36 -3.64 23.96
N GLU A 194 15.45 -3.74 23.18
CA GLU A 194 16.21 -4.97 22.92
C GLU A 194 15.34 -6.11 22.36
N LEU A 195 14.34 -5.79 21.53
CA LEU A 195 13.39 -6.74 20.96
C LEU A 195 13.51 -6.87 19.42
N PRO A 196 13.32 -8.08 18.85
CA PRO A 196 13.11 -8.24 17.42
C PRO A 196 11.83 -7.55 16.95
N ILE A 197 11.77 -7.20 15.67
CA ILE A 197 10.69 -6.43 15.08
C ILE A 197 10.26 -6.93 13.71
N VAL A 198 8.94 -6.95 13.51
CA VAL A 198 8.28 -7.19 12.22
C VAL A 198 7.53 -5.94 11.81
N PHE A 199 7.87 -5.36 10.66
CA PHE A 199 7.12 -4.29 10.04
C PHE A 199 6.05 -4.89 9.15
N LEU A 200 4.82 -4.40 9.29
CA LEU A 200 3.72 -4.64 8.38
C LEU A 200 3.34 -3.29 7.76
N ALA A 201 3.80 -3.09 6.54
CA ALA A 201 3.56 -1.89 5.76
C ALA A 201 2.41 -2.14 4.79
N ASN A 202 1.23 -1.60 5.11
CA ASN A 202 0.03 -1.79 4.30
C ASN A 202 -0.31 -0.52 3.50
N PHE A 203 0.73 0.05 2.89
CA PHE A 203 0.64 1.17 1.97
C PHE A 203 1.33 0.77 0.67
N GLY A 204 0.94 1.38 -0.44
CA GLY A 204 1.59 1.15 -1.73
C GLY A 204 0.59 1.13 -2.87
N SER A 205 1.11 1.36 -4.06
CA SER A 205 0.48 1.11 -5.35
C SER A 205 1.58 1.04 -6.40
N VAL A 206 1.26 0.62 -7.62
CA VAL A 206 2.27 0.49 -8.68
C VAL A 206 2.91 1.85 -9.00
N GLY A 207 4.24 1.92 -8.90
CA GLY A 207 5.01 3.13 -9.18
C GLY A 207 6.52 2.92 -9.13
N GLY A 208 7.27 3.78 -9.81
CA GLY A 208 8.72 3.69 -9.92
C GLY A 208 9.18 2.60 -10.90
N PRO A 209 10.46 2.22 -10.87
CA PRO A 209 11.07 1.29 -11.82
C PRO A 209 10.71 -0.19 -11.59
N MET A 210 10.09 -0.51 -10.44
CA MET A 210 9.63 -1.87 -10.07
C MET A 210 10.71 -2.96 -10.08
N ASP A 211 11.99 -2.57 -9.95
CA ASP A 211 13.14 -3.48 -9.96
C ASP A 211 13.97 -3.40 -8.66
N GLY A 212 13.43 -2.73 -7.64
CA GLY A 212 14.06 -2.59 -6.31
C GLY A 212 15.12 -1.48 -6.22
N THR A 213 15.31 -0.68 -7.27
CA THR A 213 16.44 0.27 -7.34
C THR A 213 16.11 1.70 -6.90
N SER A 214 14.83 2.01 -6.64
CA SER A 214 14.42 3.33 -6.17
C SER A 214 14.96 3.64 -4.76
N ASP A 215 15.13 4.92 -4.44
CA ASP A 215 15.51 5.39 -3.10
C ASP A 215 14.61 4.79 -2.01
N PHE A 216 13.31 4.67 -2.30
CA PHE A 216 12.33 4.07 -1.41
C PHE A 216 12.61 2.58 -1.13
N ALA A 217 12.91 1.80 -2.17
CA ALA A 217 13.23 0.39 -2.05
C ALA A 217 14.58 0.19 -1.34
N GLN A 218 15.59 0.99 -1.70
CA GLN A 218 16.92 0.95 -1.07
C GLN A 218 16.88 1.38 0.41
N ALA A 219 15.98 2.30 0.78
CA ALA A 219 15.76 2.65 2.19
C ALA A 219 15.24 1.45 3.01
N ILE A 220 14.41 0.58 2.42
CA ILE A 220 13.95 -0.65 3.05
C ILE A 220 15.08 -1.68 3.07
N ASP A 221 15.72 -1.96 1.92
CA ASP A 221 16.75 -3.00 1.82
C ASP A 221 17.94 -2.74 2.76
N SER A 222 18.39 -1.49 2.88
CA SER A 222 19.47 -1.12 3.81
C SER A 222 19.15 -1.35 5.29
N ARG A 223 17.88 -1.53 5.66
CA ARG A 223 17.43 -1.71 7.07
C ARG A 223 16.95 -3.12 7.38
N PHE A 224 16.48 -3.86 6.38
CA PHE A 224 15.84 -5.17 6.52
C PHE A 224 16.47 -6.25 5.64
N GLY A 225 17.42 -5.89 4.77
CA GLY A 225 18.08 -6.77 3.83
C GLY A 225 19.01 -7.80 4.48
N ALA A 226 19.73 -8.52 3.63
CA ALA A 226 20.56 -9.64 4.07
C ALA A 226 21.60 -9.23 5.13
N GLY A 227 21.70 -10.03 6.20
CA GLY A 227 22.70 -9.83 7.26
C GLY A 227 22.25 -8.99 8.45
N ILE A 228 20.98 -8.56 8.49
CA ILE A 228 20.41 -7.79 9.60
C ILE A 228 19.43 -8.68 10.40
N PRO A 229 19.88 -9.38 11.45
CA PRO A 229 19.03 -10.30 12.19
C PRO A 229 17.95 -9.58 13.01
N GLY A 230 16.82 -10.26 13.23
CA GLY A 230 15.75 -9.78 14.12
C GLY A 230 14.88 -8.67 13.52
N ARG A 231 15.02 -8.36 12.23
CA ARG A 231 14.22 -7.35 11.51
C ARG A 231 13.59 -7.98 10.29
N ILE A 232 12.27 -7.85 10.15
CA ILE A 232 11.51 -8.35 8.99
C ILE A 232 10.62 -7.22 8.49
N PHE A 233 10.57 -7.03 7.17
CA PHE A 233 9.63 -6.11 6.52
C PHE A 233 8.66 -6.90 5.66
N VAL A 234 7.36 -6.76 5.94
CA VAL A 234 6.26 -7.42 5.24
C VAL A 234 5.39 -6.35 4.60
N THR A 235 5.06 -6.55 3.33
CA THR A 235 4.11 -5.71 2.60
C THR A 235 3.25 -6.57 1.69
N GLY A 236 2.03 -6.11 1.41
CA GLY A 236 1.14 -6.76 0.46
C GLY A 236 1.61 -6.56 -0.98
N THR A 237 1.18 -7.42 -1.89
CA THR A 237 1.49 -7.33 -3.33
C THR A 237 0.65 -6.28 -4.07
N SER A 238 -0.08 -5.43 -3.35
CA SER A 238 -1.13 -4.54 -3.85
C SER A 238 -2.38 -5.27 -4.38
N ASP A 239 -3.48 -4.52 -4.45
CA ASP A 239 -4.74 -4.91 -5.13
C ASP A 239 -4.77 -4.45 -6.59
N ASP A 240 -3.63 -3.98 -7.10
CA ASP A 240 -3.42 -3.56 -8.49
C ASP A 240 -3.33 -4.75 -9.47
N GLY A 241 -3.36 -6.00 -8.98
CA GLY A 241 -3.39 -7.20 -9.82
C GLY A 241 -4.73 -7.42 -10.52
N GLY A 242 -4.76 -8.34 -11.50
CA GLY A 242 -6.00 -8.72 -12.21
C GLY A 242 -6.49 -7.73 -13.26
N VAL A 243 -5.76 -6.63 -13.49
CA VAL A 243 -5.98 -5.66 -14.57
C VAL A 243 -4.70 -5.56 -15.40
N ASP A 244 -4.81 -5.36 -16.71
CA ASP A 244 -3.67 -5.21 -17.63
C ASP A 244 -2.96 -3.84 -17.42
N ASN A 245 -2.43 -3.58 -16.23
CA ASN A 245 -1.82 -2.31 -15.82
C ASN A 245 -0.29 -2.28 -15.99
N HIS A 246 0.30 -3.34 -16.52
CA HIS A 246 1.70 -3.42 -16.93
C HIS A 246 1.83 -3.68 -18.43
N ALA A 247 2.80 -3.03 -19.06
CA ALA A 247 3.16 -3.26 -20.45
C ALA A 247 4.67 -3.25 -20.64
N GLY A 248 5.16 -4.12 -21.51
CA GLY A 248 6.57 -4.20 -21.86
C GLY A 248 6.77 -4.52 -23.34
N GLY A 249 7.81 -3.93 -23.93
CA GLY A 249 8.05 -4.10 -25.35
C GLY A 249 9.41 -3.58 -25.79
N THR A 250 9.64 -3.55 -27.11
CA THR A 250 10.90 -3.06 -27.69
C THR A 250 10.65 -2.03 -28.78
N VAL A 251 11.43 -0.95 -28.80
CA VAL A 251 11.42 0.07 -29.87
C VAL A 251 12.73 -0.02 -30.65
N GLY A 252 12.67 -0.40 -31.93
CA GLY A 252 13.87 -0.47 -32.78
C GLY A 252 14.37 0.90 -33.26
N GLN A 253 15.63 0.96 -33.70
CA GLN A 253 16.21 2.17 -34.31
C GLN A 253 15.36 2.63 -35.52
N GLY A 254 14.90 3.88 -35.47
CA GLY A 254 14.05 4.51 -36.49
C GLY A 254 12.63 3.94 -36.58
N GLN A 255 12.26 2.99 -35.71
CA GLN A 255 10.90 2.46 -35.64
C GLN A 255 10.04 3.29 -34.70
N THR A 256 8.73 3.29 -34.97
CA THR A 256 7.71 3.84 -34.08
C THR A 256 6.77 2.73 -33.65
N VAL A 257 6.53 2.60 -32.34
CA VAL A 257 5.52 1.69 -31.78
C VAL A 257 4.42 2.50 -31.11
N GLU A 258 3.21 1.93 -31.06
CA GLU A 258 2.04 2.54 -30.44
C GLU A 258 1.65 1.78 -29.16
N LEU A 259 2.02 2.33 -28.00
CA LEU A 259 1.55 1.85 -26.71
C LEU A 259 0.17 2.45 -26.44
N GLN A 260 -0.87 1.64 -26.57
CA GLN A 260 -2.27 2.06 -26.41
C GLN A 260 -2.76 1.66 -25.03
N PHE A 261 -3.55 2.54 -24.41
CA PHE A 261 -4.18 2.27 -23.12
C PHE A 261 -5.55 2.94 -23.04
N GLN A 262 -6.41 2.34 -22.24
CA GLN A 262 -7.71 2.86 -21.87
C GLN A 262 -7.58 3.66 -20.58
N LYS A 263 -8.07 4.91 -20.61
CA LYS A 263 -8.47 5.64 -19.41
C LYS A 263 -9.95 5.37 -19.17
N GLY A 264 -10.25 4.62 -18.13
CA GLY A 264 -11.58 4.06 -17.90
C GLY A 264 -12.58 5.04 -17.27
N TYR A 265 -12.11 5.87 -16.35
CA TYR A 265 -12.97 6.76 -15.56
C TYR A 265 -12.39 8.17 -15.40
N ALA A 266 -13.22 9.11 -14.95
CA ALA A 266 -12.82 10.49 -14.70
C ALA A 266 -11.81 10.59 -13.54
N GLY A 267 -10.94 11.60 -13.58
CA GLY A 267 -9.88 11.79 -12.59
C GLY A 267 -8.49 11.60 -13.21
N PHE A 268 -7.50 11.39 -12.38
CA PHE A 268 -6.10 11.25 -12.78
C PHE A 268 -5.79 9.83 -13.29
N LEU A 269 -4.85 9.73 -14.25
CA LEU A 269 -4.18 8.49 -14.64
C LEU A 269 -2.72 8.82 -14.95
N ARG A 270 -1.78 8.13 -14.32
CA ARG A 270 -0.35 8.18 -14.59
C ARG A 270 0.06 6.99 -15.42
N ILE A 271 0.89 7.23 -16.42
CA ILE A 271 1.80 6.21 -16.96
C ILE A 271 3.21 6.50 -16.44
N ASN A 272 3.91 5.47 -15.98
CA ASN A 272 5.32 5.55 -15.67
C ASN A 272 6.07 4.51 -16.50
N LEU A 273 6.92 4.96 -17.43
CA LEU A 273 7.65 4.12 -18.37
C LEU A 273 9.15 4.28 -18.18
N TRP A 274 9.85 3.15 -18.06
CA TRP A 274 11.29 3.07 -17.86
C TRP A 274 11.97 2.39 -19.05
N TYR A 275 13.15 2.88 -19.43
CA TYR A 275 13.94 2.30 -20.51
C TYR A 275 15.45 2.59 -20.36
N PRO A 276 16.37 1.79 -20.91
CA PRO A 276 17.81 1.96 -20.69
C PRO A 276 18.35 3.34 -21.11
N ASP A 277 19.30 3.86 -20.34
CA ASP A 277 19.89 5.17 -20.59
C ASP A 277 20.90 5.19 -21.76
N SER A 278 21.21 4.02 -22.32
CA SER A 278 21.88 3.85 -23.60
C SER A 278 21.00 4.24 -24.79
N ASP A 279 19.68 4.34 -24.59
CA ASP A 279 18.71 4.56 -25.65
C ASP A 279 18.09 5.97 -25.59
N ARG A 280 17.46 6.39 -26.69
CA ARG A 280 16.72 7.64 -26.81
C ARG A 280 15.41 7.37 -27.55
N PHE A 281 14.29 7.65 -26.89
CA PHE A 281 12.97 7.58 -27.48
C PHE A 281 12.39 8.98 -27.69
N GLY A 282 11.91 9.25 -28.91
CA GLY A 282 11.01 10.35 -29.21
C GLY A 282 9.59 9.99 -28.78
N VAL A 283 8.84 10.98 -28.28
CA VAL A 283 7.51 10.77 -27.72
C VAL A 283 6.49 11.64 -28.43
N GLU A 284 5.36 11.05 -28.81
CA GLU A 284 4.13 11.76 -29.17
C GLU A 284 2.97 11.17 -28.36
N VAL A 285 2.09 12.06 -27.88
CA VAL A 285 0.91 11.70 -27.10
C VAL A 285 -0.32 11.93 -27.96
N VAL A 286 -1.13 10.89 -28.13
CA VAL A 286 -2.46 10.96 -28.76
C VAL A 286 -3.50 10.79 -27.67
N THR A 287 -4.36 11.78 -27.53
CA THR A 287 -5.51 11.79 -26.62
C THR A 287 -6.80 11.71 -27.43
N PRO A 288 -7.96 11.51 -26.79
CA PRO A 288 -9.26 11.61 -27.44
C PRO A 288 -9.53 12.97 -28.12
N SER A 289 -8.80 14.03 -27.75
CA SER A 289 -8.97 15.37 -28.32
C SER A 289 -7.96 15.73 -29.41
N GLY A 290 -6.94 14.89 -29.66
CA GLY A 290 -5.96 15.10 -30.73
C GLY A 290 -4.57 14.57 -30.39
N SER A 291 -3.60 14.88 -31.25
CA SER A 291 -2.19 14.49 -31.06
C SER A 291 -1.34 15.69 -30.62
N SER A 292 -0.31 15.42 -29.82
CA SER A 292 0.72 16.36 -29.36
C SER A 292 2.10 15.72 -29.49
N GLY A 293 2.94 16.23 -30.39
CA GLY A 293 4.32 15.78 -30.54
C GLY A 293 4.98 16.21 -31.85
N PRO A 294 6.28 15.89 -32.04
CA PRO A 294 7.14 15.24 -31.06
C PRO A 294 7.38 16.15 -29.84
N LEU A 295 7.27 15.58 -28.64
CA LEU A 295 7.56 16.26 -27.38
C LEU A 295 9.08 16.36 -27.18
N ALA A 296 9.50 17.33 -26.35
CA ALA A 296 10.91 17.51 -26.05
C ALA A 296 11.49 16.27 -25.34
N THR A 297 12.72 15.89 -25.70
CA THR A 297 13.45 14.75 -25.12
C THR A 297 14.80 15.22 -24.57
N PRO A 298 15.24 14.74 -23.40
CA PRO A 298 16.55 15.10 -22.87
C PRO A 298 17.65 14.33 -23.61
N MET A 299 18.64 15.06 -24.15
CA MET A 299 19.76 14.46 -24.89
C MET A 299 20.76 13.76 -23.96
N THR A 300 20.89 14.21 -22.71
CA THR A 300 21.86 13.71 -21.73
C THR A 300 21.16 13.09 -20.52
N ASN A 301 21.88 12.28 -19.74
CA ASN A 301 21.32 11.59 -18.57
C ASN A 301 21.11 12.53 -17.37
N GLY A 302 21.77 13.69 -17.33
CA GLY A 302 21.62 14.69 -16.27
C GLY A 302 20.63 15.82 -16.57
N THR A 303 19.70 15.61 -17.50
CA THR A 303 18.74 16.65 -17.92
C THR A 303 17.33 16.08 -18.00
N GLN A 304 16.34 16.94 -17.77
CA GLN A 304 14.91 16.64 -17.91
C GLN A 304 14.29 17.50 -19.02
N ALA A 305 13.20 17.02 -19.59
CA ALA A 305 12.30 17.77 -20.45
C ALA A 305 10.86 17.65 -19.94
N SER A 306 10.07 18.71 -20.10
CA SER A 306 8.66 18.71 -19.70
C SER A 306 7.81 19.46 -20.70
N ALA A 307 6.56 19.05 -20.83
CA ALA A 307 5.56 19.70 -21.66
C ALA A 307 4.16 19.49 -21.07
N SER A 308 3.21 20.31 -21.47
CA SER A 308 1.80 20.12 -21.14
C SER A 308 0.97 20.27 -22.40
N GLY A 309 -0.10 19.49 -22.49
CA GLY A 309 -1.09 19.59 -23.56
C GLY A 309 -2.51 19.52 -22.99
N THR A 310 -3.50 19.47 -23.86
CA THR A 310 -4.90 19.37 -23.45
C THR A 310 -5.15 18.03 -22.75
N GLY A 311 -5.24 18.05 -21.43
CA GLY A 311 -5.54 16.88 -20.61
C GLY A 311 -4.35 16.00 -20.27
N PHE A 312 -3.10 16.50 -20.39
CA PHE A 312 -1.93 15.79 -19.88
C PHE A 312 -0.77 16.72 -19.49
N THR A 313 0.07 16.26 -18.56
CA THR A 313 1.40 16.81 -18.25
C THR A 313 2.44 15.71 -18.46
N TYR A 314 3.52 16.03 -19.16
CA TYR A 314 4.57 15.10 -19.58
C TYR A 314 5.91 15.50 -18.95
N PHE A 315 6.63 14.49 -18.46
CA PHE A 315 8.01 14.55 -18.02
C PHE A 315 8.82 13.46 -18.68
N HIS A 316 10.02 13.80 -19.13
CA HIS A 316 10.99 12.86 -19.66
C HIS A 316 12.34 13.17 -19.03
N ASN A 317 12.79 12.26 -18.18
CA ASN A 317 13.93 12.43 -17.30
C ASN A 317 15.08 11.54 -17.78
N GLY A 318 16.29 12.10 -17.78
CA GLY A 318 17.50 11.31 -17.86
C GLY A 318 17.70 10.48 -16.58
N SER A 319 18.52 9.42 -16.66
CA SER A 319 18.75 8.48 -15.55
C SER A 319 19.37 9.08 -14.29
N ALA A 320 19.99 10.26 -14.37
CA ALA A 320 20.57 10.91 -13.19
C ALA A 320 19.63 11.94 -12.53
N VAL A 321 18.39 12.07 -13.03
CA VAL A 321 17.41 13.08 -12.60
C VAL A 321 15.97 12.54 -12.63
N ASP A 322 15.78 11.23 -12.54
CA ASP A 322 14.45 10.63 -12.43
C ASP A 322 13.80 10.98 -11.08
N PHE A 323 12.48 10.80 -10.98
CA PHE A 323 11.75 11.19 -9.77
C PHE A 323 11.87 10.19 -8.61
N PHE A 324 12.50 9.03 -8.82
CA PHE A 324 12.57 7.94 -7.85
C PHE A 324 13.99 7.72 -7.30
N GLY A 325 14.98 8.47 -7.79
CA GLY A 325 16.38 8.29 -7.42
C GLY A 325 16.87 6.88 -7.76
N ALA A 326 16.44 6.33 -8.89
CA ALA A 326 16.66 4.93 -9.22
C ALA A 326 18.12 4.64 -9.62
N ASP A 327 18.79 3.73 -8.92
CA ASP A 327 20.14 3.26 -9.27
C ASP A 327 20.08 2.07 -10.25
N ASN A 328 19.67 2.32 -11.50
CA ASN A 328 19.45 1.27 -12.49
C ASN A 328 19.82 1.60 -13.94
N ASP A 329 20.50 2.73 -14.17
CA ASP A 329 20.86 3.22 -15.51
C ASP A 329 19.63 3.31 -16.47
N LYS A 330 18.42 3.60 -15.95
CA LYS A 330 17.21 3.78 -16.76
C LYS A 330 16.72 5.22 -16.75
N ARG A 331 16.14 5.62 -17.87
CA ARG A 331 15.43 6.88 -18.08
C ARG A 331 13.95 6.69 -17.79
N GLU A 332 13.29 7.78 -17.39
CA GLU A 332 11.87 7.79 -17.01
C GLU A 332 11.07 8.66 -17.97
N ILE A 333 9.96 8.14 -18.49
CA ILE A 333 8.88 8.91 -19.11
C ILE A 333 7.66 8.80 -18.19
N LEU A 334 7.29 9.91 -17.55
CA LEU A 334 6.14 9.99 -16.66
C LEU A 334 5.11 10.96 -17.25
N ILE A 335 3.89 10.49 -17.45
CA ILE A 335 2.81 11.31 -18.02
C ILE A 335 1.56 11.20 -17.15
N ASP A 336 1.07 12.36 -16.75
CA ASP A 336 -0.11 12.55 -15.94
C ASP A 336 -1.27 12.98 -16.82
N PHE A 337 -2.25 12.11 -17.01
CA PHE A 337 -3.46 12.35 -17.79
C PHE A 337 -4.60 12.84 -16.89
N SER A 338 -5.12 14.02 -17.22
CA SER A 338 -6.31 14.64 -16.61
C SER A 338 -7.47 14.80 -17.60
N GLY A 339 -7.28 14.34 -18.84
CA GLY A 339 -8.30 14.37 -19.88
C GLY A 339 -9.48 13.43 -19.62
N VAL A 340 -10.44 13.47 -20.54
CA VAL A 340 -11.66 12.66 -20.46
C VAL A 340 -11.37 11.16 -20.59
N PRO A 341 -12.23 10.28 -20.04
CA PRO A 341 -12.16 8.85 -20.32
C PRO A 341 -12.13 8.56 -21.83
N GLY A 342 -11.35 7.56 -22.23
CA GLY A 342 -11.15 7.20 -23.63
C GLY A 342 -9.86 6.43 -23.88
N THR A 343 -9.61 6.13 -25.15
CA THR A 343 -8.36 5.50 -25.58
C THR A 343 -7.29 6.56 -25.84
N TYR A 344 -6.10 6.28 -25.34
CA TYR A 344 -4.90 7.09 -25.49
C TYR A 344 -3.82 6.24 -26.15
N THR A 345 -2.92 6.91 -26.89
CA THR A 345 -1.75 6.28 -27.49
C THR A 345 -0.51 7.06 -27.14
N LEU A 346 0.49 6.38 -26.59
CA LEU A 346 1.85 6.86 -26.50
C LEU A 346 2.64 6.30 -27.68
N ARG A 347 3.05 7.17 -28.61
CA ARG A 347 3.91 6.78 -29.72
C ARG A 347 5.36 6.95 -29.33
N LEU A 348 6.10 5.85 -29.31
CA LEU A 348 7.52 5.83 -28.98
C LEU A 348 8.34 5.61 -30.25
N THR A 349 9.27 6.51 -30.55
CA THR A 349 10.14 6.40 -31.73
C THR A 349 11.59 6.25 -31.33
N GLY A 350 12.28 5.18 -31.76
CA GLY A 350 13.67 4.93 -31.43
C GLY A 350 14.61 5.90 -32.18
N THR A 351 15.10 6.95 -31.52
CA THR A 351 15.98 7.95 -32.17
C THR A 351 17.44 7.56 -32.08
N ALA A 352 17.85 6.90 -30.99
CA ALA A 352 19.12 6.18 -30.86
C ALA A 352 18.88 4.95 -29.99
N VAL A 353 19.13 3.74 -30.48
CA VAL A 353 18.74 2.50 -29.79
C VAL A 353 19.90 1.50 -29.77
N ALA A 354 20.26 1.03 -28.58
CA ALA A 354 21.17 -0.09 -28.34
C ALA A 354 20.40 -1.34 -27.86
N ASP A 355 19.45 -1.20 -26.93
CA ASP A 355 18.63 -2.30 -26.40
C ASP A 355 17.21 -2.24 -27.00
N GLY A 356 16.50 -1.15 -26.72
CA GLY A 356 15.14 -0.88 -27.17
C GLY A 356 14.06 -1.30 -26.18
N ARG A 357 14.37 -2.06 -25.12
CA ARG A 357 13.39 -2.47 -24.10
C ARG A 357 12.75 -1.26 -23.41
N PHE A 358 11.45 -1.36 -23.13
CA PHE A 358 10.74 -0.51 -22.18
C PHE A 358 9.82 -1.35 -21.30
N ASP A 359 9.55 -0.82 -20.11
CA ASP A 359 8.59 -1.33 -19.13
C ASP A 359 7.73 -0.16 -18.67
N ALA A 360 6.41 -0.35 -18.60
CA ALA A 360 5.46 0.72 -18.31
C ALA A 360 4.36 0.24 -17.36
N SER A 361 3.97 1.10 -16.43
CA SER A 361 2.86 0.87 -15.51
C SER A 361 1.80 1.97 -15.57
N LEU A 362 0.55 1.61 -15.24
CA LEU A 362 -0.56 2.54 -15.07
C LEU A 362 -0.97 2.66 -13.61
N ASN A 363 -1.23 3.90 -13.16
CA ASN A 363 -1.75 4.17 -11.81
C ASN A 363 -2.81 5.30 -11.84
N PRO A 364 -3.97 5.16 -11.17
CA PRO A 364 -4.39 4.00 -10.39
C PRO A 364 -4.99 2.91 -11.29
N SER A 365 -4.74 1.64 -10.95
CA SER A 365 -5.52 0.49 -11.41
C SER A 365 -6.59 0.17 -10.36
N ASN A 366 -7.70 0.89 -10.39
CA ASN A 366 -8.78 0.61 -9.46
C ASN A 366 -9.62 -0.58 -9.96
N PHE A 367 -9.40 -1.76 -9.39
CA PHE A 367 -10.16 -2.99 -9.70
C PHE A 367 -11.69 -2.81 -9.57
N TYR A 368 -12.14 -1.90 -8.71
CA TYR A 368 -13.56 -1.65 -8.46
C TYR A 368 -14.20 -0.63 -9.41
N ALA A 369 -13.41 0.05 -10.24
CA ALA A 369 -13.90 1.08 -11.14
C ALA A 369 -13.95 0.57 -12.59
N GLN A 370 -15.16 0.44 -13.12
CA GLN A 370 -15.39 -0.06 -14.48
C GLN A 370 -15.91 1.06 -15.41
N PRO A 371 -15.39 1.19 -16.65
CA PRO A 371 -14.32 0.38 -17.24
C PRO A 371 -12.94 0.67 -16.61
N ASP A 372 -12.04 -0.30 -16.65
CA ASP A 372 -10.71 -0.21 -16.02
C ASP A 372 -9.78 0.80 -16.71
N ASN A 373 -8.79 1.31 -15.96
CA ASN A 373 -7.56 1.83 -16.54
C ASN A 373 -6.64 0.65 -16.87
N ARG A 374 -6.32 0.46 -18.16
CA ARG A 374 -5.52 -0.70 -18.61
C ARG A 374 -4.81 -0.45 -19.93
N PHE A 375 -3.70 -1.13 -20.16
CA PHE A 375 -3.06 -1.23 -21.46
C PHE A 375 -3.92 -2.07 -22.43
N LEU A 376 -3.81 -1.74 -23.71
CA LEU A 376 -4.50 -2.41 -24.82
C LEU A 376 -3.50 -3.06 -25.79
N THR A 377 -2.24 -2.62 -25.76
CA THR A 377 -1.12 -3.20 -26.52
C THR A 377 0.07 -3.37 -25.59
N PHE A 378 0.98 -4.29 -25.97
CA PHE A 378 2.17 -4.62 -25.17
C PHE A 378 1.87 -5.08 -23.74
N VAL A 379 0.64 -5.52 -23.48
CA VAL A 379 0.25 -6.10 -22.19
C VAL A 379 1.18 -7.26 -21.89
N GLU A 380 1.83 -7.18 -20.74
CA GLU A 380 2.49 -8.34 -20.18
C GLU A 380 1.49 -8.96 -19.21
N GLU A 381 1.06 -10.19 -19.53
CA GLU A 381 0.25 -10.97 -18.59
C GLU A 381 0.99 -11.00 -17.26
N GLY A 382 0.28 -10.63 -16.19
CA GLY A 382 0.89 -10.38 -14.89
C GLY A 382 1.77 -11.54 -14.42
N TYR A 383 2.80 -11.17 -13.65
CA TYR A 383 3.28 -12.03 -12.57
C TYR A 383 2.06 -12.47 -11.76
N GLN A 384 1.61 -13.72 -11.98
CA GLN A 384 0.53 -14.33 -11.21
C GLN A 384 0.94 -14.59 -9.77
#